data_AF-A0AAW3YNI4-F1
#
_entry.id   AF-A0AAW3YNI4-F1
#
_cell.length_a   1.000
_cell.length_b   1.000
_cell.length_c   1.000
_cell.angle_alpha   90.00
_cell.angle_beta   90.00
_cell.angle_gamma   90.00
#
_symmetry.space_group_name_H-M   'P 1'
#
loop_
_entity.id
_entity.type
_entity.pdbx_description
1 polymer ?
#
loop_
_entity_poly.entity_id
_entity_poly.type
_entity_poly.pdbx_seq_one_letter_code
_entity_poly.pdbx_strand_id
1 'polypeptide(L)'
;MKIKQEIKDKIITAANTLLAEGVESPTNEQVREYMGGGSLSHISPVMREWREAKKSEVMAALEIPSDLKKVIETSLGQVWTAASKLASTAIETIRSETDTAIKAAIAERDEALAEIIHLEGSIEDLRKQLAEKEQSIQQIGKEQENKTAQIMQLTTENTSLVARISEKNEQVQSLKNEVKESRSDYKKLQNQLIEFGLMLKKQD
;
A
#
# COMPACT_ATOMS: atom_id res chain seq x y z
N MET A 1 64.02 -61.69 51.04
CA MET A 1 63.27 -61.89 52.29
C MET A 1 61.86 -62.34 51.91
N LYS A 2 61.40 -63.54 52.29
CA LYS A 2 60.05 -64.01 51.94
C LYS A 2 59.04 -63.35 52.87
N ILE A 3 58.20 -62.46 52.34
CA ILE A 3 57.08 -61.88 53.10
C ILE A 3 56.05 -62.99 53.30
N LYS A 4 55.59 -63.21 54.52
CA LYS A 4 54.55 -64.22 54.81
C LYS A 4 53.22 -63.80 54.15
N GLN A 5 52.50 -64.76 53.57
CA GLN A 5 51.24 -64.50 52.86
C GLN A 5 50.21 -63.79 53.76
N GLU A 6 50.09 -64.20 55.02
CA GLU A 6 49.23 -63.56 56.01
C GLU A 6 49.49 -62.06 56.19
N ILE A 7 50.75 -61.62 56.05
CA ILE A 7 51.13 -60.21 56.17
C ILE A 7 50.74 -59.46 54.89
N LYS A 8 50.94 -60.08 53.72
CA LYS A 8 50.53 -59.54 52.43
C LYS A 8 49.01 -59.30 52.38
N ASP A 9 48.23 -60.27 52.83
CA ASP A 9 46.76 -60.19 52.82
C ASP A 9 46.25 -59.10 53.78
N LYS A 10 46.87 -58.96 54.96
CA LYS A 10 46.56 -57.86 55.88
C LYS A 10 46.85 -56.48 55.29
N ILE A 11 47.97 -56.31 54.59
CA ILE A 11 48.34 -55.05 53.92
C ILE A 11 47.32 -54.71 52.82
N ILE A 12 46.95 -55.69 51.99
CA ILE A 12 45.96 -55.50 50.91
C ILE A 12 44.58 -55.16 51.49
N THR A 13 44.19 -55.83 52.59
CA THR A 13 42.92 -55.58 53.27
C THR A 13 42.88 -54.16 53.82
N ALA A 14 43.93 -53.73 54.53
CA ALA A 14 44.04 -52.37 55.05
C ALA A 14 44.01 -51.31 53.93
N ALA A 15 44.71 -51.55 52.82
CA ALA A 15 44.69 -50.65 51.66
C ALA A 15 43.29 -50.55 51.02
N ASN A 16 42.57 -51.68 50.89
CA ASN A 16 41.21 -51.70 50.37
C ASN A 16 40.23 -51.00 51.31
N THR A 17 40.38 -51.15 52.62
CA THR A 17 39.50 -50.48 53.59
C THR A 17 39.72 -48.97 53.57
N LEU A 18 40.97 -48.51 53.57
CA LEU A 18 41.28 -47.08 53.42
C LEU A 18 40.73 -46.49 52.11
N LEU A 19 40.78 -47.26 51.02
CA LEU A 19 40.17 -46.86 49.75
C LEU A 19 38.64 -46.74 49.85
N ALA A 20 37.98 -47.71 50.51
CA ALA A 20 36.53 -47.68 50.74
C ALA A 20 36.09 -46.54 51.67
N GLU A 21 36.97 -46.11 52.57
CA GLU A 21 36.78 -44.95 53.44
C GLU A 21 37.03 -43.59 52.75
N GLY A 22 37.37 -43.61 51.45
CA GLY A 22 37.52 -42.41 50.62
C GLY A 22 38.96 -41.91 50.46
N VAL A 23 39.97 -42.66 50.92
CA VAL A 23 41.38 -42.36 50.65
C VAL A 23 41.75 -42.90 49.27
N GLU A 24 41.64 -42.06 48.23
CA GLU A 24 41.86 -42.47 46.83
C GLU A 24 43.25 -43.10 46.56
N SER A 25 44.28 -42.69 47.32
CA SER A 25 45.64 -43.25 47.21
C SER A 25 46.26 -43.49 48.59
N PRO A 26 45.95 -44.61 49.25
CA PRO A 26 46.50 -44.95 50.56
C PRO A 26 48.04 -44.99 50.52
N THR A 27 48.67 -44.25 51.42
CA THR A 27 50.14 -44.24 51.58
C THR A 27 50.60 -45.46 52.38
N ASN A 28 51.86 -45.86 52.22
CA ASN A 28 52.43 -46.98 52.98
C ASN A 28 52.41 -46.70 54.50
N GLU A 29 52.45 -45.42 54.89
CA GLU A 29 52.39 -44.99 56.27
C GLU A 29 50.96 -45.11 56.84
N GLN A 30 49.94 -44.66 56.10
CA GLN A 30 48.54 -44.82 56.50
C GLN A 30 48.15 -46.30 56.65
N VAL A 31 48.64 -47.15 55.75
CA VAL A 31 48.41 -48.60 55.84
C VAL A 31 49.13 -49.19 57.05
N ARG A 32 50.33 -48.71 57.39
CA ARG A 32 51.05 -49.12 58.60
C ARG A 32 50.32 -48.70 59.87
N GLU A 33 49.82 -47.47 59.91
CA GLU A 33 49.08 -46.90 61.03
C GLU A 33 47.75 -47.65 61.24
N TYR A 34 47.00 -47.89 60.16
CA TYR A 34 45.75 -48.65 60.19
C TYR A 34 45.94 -50.09 60.69
N MET A 35 47.06 -50.72 60.34
CA MET A 35 47.41 -52.06 60.81
C MET A 35 47.91 -52.10 62.27
N GLY A 36 48.11 -50.95 62.92
CA GLY A 36 48.67 -50.85 64.27
C GLY A 36 50.18 -51.08 64.33
N GLY A 37 50.89 -50.93 63.20
CA GLY A 37 52.33 -51.10 63.08
C GLY A 37 52.76 -52.11 62.01
N GLY A 38 54.06 -52.20 61.76
CA GLY A 38 54.63 -53.12 60.77
C GLY A 38 55.92 -52.60 60.14
N SER A 39 56.65 -53.50 59.48
CA SER A 39 57.90 -53.16 58.81
C SER A 39 57.61 -52.55 57.44
N LEU A 40 58.02 -51.29 57.22
CA LEU A 40 57.86 -50.59 55.95
C LEU A 40 58.54 -51.31 54.77
N SER A 41 59.59 -52.10 55.03
CA SER A 41 60.25 -52.92 54.00
C SER A 41 59.38 -54.10 53.54
N HIS A 42 58.37 -54.49 54.32
CA HIS A 42 57.36 -55.49 53.94
C HIS A 42 56.11 -54.84 53.32
N ILE A 43 55.72 -53.64 53.78
CA ILE A 43 54.56 -52.90 53.27
C ILE A 43 54.81 -52.35 51.87
N SER A 44 55.99 -51.78 51.64
CA SER A 44 56.28 -51.06 50.39
C SER A 44 56.19 -51.93 49.12
N PRO A 45 56.72 -53.17 49.09
CA PRO A 45 56.58 -54.05 47.92
C PRO A 45 55.11 -54.43 47.64
N VAL A 46 54.33 -54.73 48.68
CA VAL A 46 52.93 -55.15 48.56
C VAL A 46 52.04 -53.99 48.12
N MET A 47 52.23 -52.80 48.67
CA MET A 47 51.51 -51.59 48.25
C MET A 47 51.84 -51.17 46.81
N ARG A 48 53.05 -51.46 46.33
CA ARG A 48 53.40 -51.24 44.92
C ARG A 48 52.61 -52.17 44.00
N GLU A 49 52.54 -53.46 44.34
CA GLU A 49 51.73 -54.44 43.59
C GLU A 49 50.24 -54.09 43.63
N TRP A 50 49.72 -53.67 44.77
CA TRP A 50 48.32 -53.26 44.93
C TRP A 50 47.96 -52.03 44.07
N ARG A 51 48.81 -50.99 44.07
CA ARG A 51 48.58 -49.79 43.24
C ARG A 51 48.62 -50.12 41.73
N GLU A 52 49.53 -51.00 41.31
CA GLU A 52 49.64 -51.42 39.91
C GLU A 52 48.39 -52.21 39.48
N ALA A 53 47.93 -53.15 40.32
CA ALA A 53 46.70 -53.90 40.07
C ALA A 53 45.47 -52.98 39.97
N LYS A 54 45.36 -51.98 40.86
CA LYS A 54 44.23 -51.03 40.85
C LYS A 54 44.24 -50.09 39.65
N LYS A 55 45.42 -49.60 39.27
CA LYS A 55 45.59 -48.79 38.05
C LYS A 55 45.14 -49.56 36.80
N SER A 56 45.50 -50.84 36.69
CA SER A 56 45.06 -51.71 35.60
C SER A 56 43.54 -51.93 35.59
N GLU A 57 42.92 -52.06 36.75
CA GLU A 57 41.46 -52.25 36.89
C GLU A 57 40.68 -50.99 36.48
N VAL A 58 41.14 -49.80 36.90
CA VAL A 58 40.51 -48.51 36.55
C VAL A 58 40.62 -48.23 35.05
N MET A 59 41.76 -48.54 34.43
CA MET A 59 41.94 -48.37 32.98
C MET A 59 41.01 -49.27 32.16
N ALA A 60 40.76 -50.51 32.61
CA ALA A 60 39.81 -51.42 31.96
C ALA A 60 38.35 -50.97 32.10
N ALA A 61 38.01 -50.22 33.15
CA ALA A 61 36.66 -49.72 33.41
C ALA A 61 36.31 -48.41 32.66
N LEU A 62 37.30 -47.72 32.08
CA LEU A 62 37.11 -46.42 31.42
C LEU A 62 36.79 -46.49 29.92
N GLU A 63 36.77 -47.68 29.33
CA GLU A 63 36.41 -47.86 27.92
C GLU A 63 34.89 -47.80 27.74
N ILE A 64 34.41 -46.81 26.99
CA ILE A 64 32.99 -46.75 26.60
C ILE A 64 32.67 -48.03 25.82
N PRO A 65 31.67 -48.84 26.24
CA PRO A 65 31.31 -50.06 25.54
C PRO A 65 30.97 -49.79 24.08
N SER A 66 31.48 -50.61 23.18
CA SER A 66 31.29 -50.47 21.72
C SER A 66 29.82 -50.39 21.31
N ASP A 67 28.95 -51.09 22.04
CA ASP A 67 27.51 -51.08 21.80
C ASP A 67 26.90 -49.71 22.10
N LEU A 68 27.34 -49.04 23.16
CA LEU A 68 26.89 -47.69 23.51
C LEU A 68 27.33 -46.67 22.46
N LYS A 69 28.58 -46.78 21.99
CA LYS A 69 29.11 -45.92 20.91
C LYS A 69 28.27 -46.04 19.63
N LYS A 70 27.93 -47.27 19.22
CA LYS A 70 27.11 -47.53 18.03
C LYS A 70 25.70 -46.97 18.15
N VAL A 71 25.09 -47.07 19.34
CA VAL A 71 23.78 -46.48 19.63
C VAL A 71 23.83 -44.94 19.53
N ILE A 72 24.86 -44.31 20.08
CA ILE A 72 25.06 -42.86 19.99
C ILE A 72 25.23 -42.41 18.53
N GLU A 73 26.09 -43.07 17.75
CA GLU A 73 26.33 -42.74 16.34
C GLU A 73 25.06 -42.88 15.50
N THR A 74 24.30 -43.97 15.71
CA THR A 74 23.03 -44.20 15.01
C THR A 74 22.00 -43.13 15.36
N SER A 75 21.88 -42.79 16.65
CA SER A 75 20.94 -41.77 17.13
C SER A 75 21.29 -40.39 16.58
N LEU A 76 22.58 -40.04 16.53
CA LEU A 76 23.05 -38.79 15.95
C LEU A 76 22.71 -38.70 14.45
N GLY A 77 22.92 -39.79 13.70
CA GLY A 77 22.55 -39.86 12.28
C GLY A 77 21.04 -39.70 12.05
N GLN A 78 20.21 -40.29 12.91
CA GLN A 78 18.76 -40.15 12.85
C GLN A 78 18.31 -38.71 13.13
N VAL A 79 18.85 -38.09 14.19
CA VAL A 79 18.57 -36.68 14.52
C VAL A 79 19.00 -35.77 13.39
N TRP A 80 20.20 -35.97 12.84
CA TRP A 80 20.70 -35.19 11.71
C TRP A 80 19.82 -35.32 10.47
N THR A 81 19.40 -36.55 10.14
CA THR A 81 18.52 -36.82 9.00
C THR A 81 17.15 -36.16 9.19
N ALA A 82 16.57 -36.26 10.39
CA ALA A 82 15.29 -35.62 10.71
C ALA A 82 15.38 -34.10 10.64
N ALA A 83 16.45 -33.51 11.22
CA ALA A 83 16.68 -32.07 11.18
C ALA A 83 16.91 -31.56 9.75
N SER A 84 17.72 -32.26 8.96
CA SER A 84 17.99 -31.91 7.56
C SER A 84 16.73 -32.00 6.72
N LYS A 85 15.92 -33.05 6.90
CA LYS A 85 14.65 -33.20 6.20
C LYS A 85 13.68 -32.07 6.57
N LEU A 86 13.55 -31.76 7.86
CA LEU A 86 12.69 -30.68 8.33
C LEU A 86 13.13 -29.32 7.76
N ALA A 87 14.43 -29.04 7.76
CA ALA A 87 14.98 -27.80 7.19
C ALA A 87 14.73 -27.71 5.69
N SER A 88 14.96 -28.78 4.93
CA SER A 88 14.67 -28.81 3.48
C SER A 88 13.19 -28.58 3.19
N THR A 89 12.29 -29.26 3.91
CA THR A 89 10.85 -29.06 3.75
C THR A 89 10.44 -27.63 4.10
N ALA A 90 10.96 -27.07 5.20
CA ALA A 90 10.66 -25.68 5.57
C ALA A 90 11.14 -24.68 4.49
N ILE A 91 12.33 -24.89 3.93
CA ILE A 91 12.85 -24.05 2.84
C ILE A 91 11.96 -24.15 1.59
N GLU A 92 11.55 -25.36 1.21
CA GLU A 92 10.66 -25.59 0.06
C GLU A 92 9.29 -24.94 0.27
N THR A 93 8.72 -25.07 1.47
CA THR A 93 7.45 -24.42 1.83
C THR A 93 7.56 -22.91 1.75
N ILE A 94 8.56 -22.32 2.40
CA ILE A 94 8.77 -20.86 2.40
C ILE A 94 8.98 -20.36 0.96
N ARG A 95 9.76 -21.07 0.13
CA ARG A 95 9.95 -20.72 -1.28
C ARG A 95 8.63 -20.74 -2.04
N SER A 96 7.85 -21.82 -1.90
CA SER A 96 6.56 -21.96 -2.58
C SER A 96 5.56 -20.87 -2.18
N GLU A 97 5.46 -20.59 -0.86
CA GLU A 97 4.60 -19.53 -0.33
C GLU A 97 5.05 -18.15 -0.80
N THR A 98 6.36 -17.89 -0.79
CA THR A 98 6.92 -16.63 -1.26
C THR A 98 6.68 -16.44 -2.76
N ASP A 99 6.91 -17.47 -3.58
CA ASP A 99 6.66 -17.41 -5.03
C ASP A 99 5.17 -17.16 -5.32
N THR A 100 4.28 -17.76 -4.53
CA THR A 100 2.83 -17.54 -4.64
C THR A 100 2.47 -16.10 -4.26
N ALA A 101 3.02 -15.60 -3.15
CA ALA A 101 2.80 -14.23 -2.70
C ALA A 101 3.35 -13.19 -3.71
N ILE A 102 4.53 -13.43 -4.28
CA ILE A 102 5.11 -12.59 -5.32
C ILE A 102 4.21 -12.56 -6.56
N LYS A 103 3.72 -13.72 -7.02
CA LYS A 103 2.82 -13.78 -8.18
C LYS A 103 1.51 -13.04 -7.92
N ALA A 104 0.92 -13.20 -6.73
CA ALA A 104 -0.29 -12.48 -6.36
C ALA A 104 -0.06 -10.96 -6.32
N ALA A 105 1.03 -10.51 -5.69
CA ALA A 105 1.38 -9.09 -5.63
C ALA A 105 1.68 -8.49 -7.02
N ILE A 106 2.31 -9.25 -7.92
CA ILE A 106 2.54 -8.82 -9.31
C ILE A 106 1.20 -8.69 -10.05
N ALA A 107 0.30 -9.68 -9.92
CA ALA A 107 -1.01 -9.63 -10.56
C ALA A 107 -1.84 -8.43 -10.08
N GLU A 108 -1.92 -8.21 -8.76
CA GLU A 108 -2.62 -7.07 -8.18
C GLU A 108 -2.03 -5.73 -8.63
N ARG A 109 -0.69 -5.62 -8.68
CA ARG A 109 0.00 -4.45 -9.23
C ARG A 109 -0.38 -4.21 -10.68
N ASP A 110 -0.36 -5.25 -11.51
CA ASP A 110 -0.62 -5.13 -12.95
C ASP A 110 -2.08 -4.75 -13.22
N GLU A 111 -3.03 -5.30 -12.45
CA GLU A 111 -4.44 -4.88 -12.48
C GLU A 111 -4.60 -3.42 -12.06
N ALA A 112 -3.96 -2.99 -10.98
CA ALA A 112 -4.01 -1.60 -10.53
C ALA A 112 -3.41 -0.63 -11.56
N LEU A 113 -2.29 -1.00 -12.20
CA LEU A 113 -1.68 -0.20 -13.26
C LEU A 113 -2.56 -0.12 -14.51
N ALA A 114 -3.23 -1.22 -14.89
CA ALA A 114 -4.18 -1.22 -16.00
C ALA A 114 -5.36 -0.28 -15.74
N GLU A 115 -5.91 -0.29 -14.51
CA GLU A 115 -7.00 0.60 -14.13
C GLU A 115 -6.55 2.08 -14.10
N ILE A 116 -5.33 2.36 -13.62
CA ILE A 116 -4.76 3.72 -13.68
C ILE A 116 -4.71 4.22 -15.13
N ILE A 117 -4.18 3.42 -16.06
CA ILE A 117 -4.09 3.79 -17.48
C ILE A 117 -5.49 4.06 -18.06
N HIS A 118 -6.47 3.22 -17.71
CA HIS A 118 -7.85 3.38 -18.14
C HIS A 118 -8.50 4.68 -17.60
N LEU A 119 -8.30 4.97 -16.31
CA LEU A 119 -8.79 6.19 -15.68
C LEU A 119 -8.10 7.45 -16.23
N GLU A 120 -6.79 7.40 -16.46
CA GLU A 120 -6.03 8.49 -17.08
C GLU A 120 -6.55 8.80 -18.49
N GLY A 121 -6.81 7.77 -19.31
CA GLY A 121 -7.42 7.94 -20.62
C GLY A 121 -8.83 8.52 -20.56
N SER A 122 -9.64 8.09 -19.58
CA SER A 122 -10.98 8.64 -19.35
C SER A 122 -10.94 10.11 -18.93
N ILE A 123 -9.98 10.50 -18.09
CA ILE A 123 -9.77 11.89 -17.68
C ILE A 123 -9.36 12.75 -18.88
N GLU A 124 -8.49 12.25 -19.75
CA GLU A 124 -8.08 12.98 -20.96
C GLU A 124 -9.27 13.22 -21.90
N ASP A 125 -10.09 12.19 -22.15
CA ASP A 125 -11.28 12.31 -22.97
C ASP A 125 -12.31 13.29 -22.37
N LEU A 126 -12.57 13.20 -21.06
CA LEU A 126 -13.46 14.13 -20.36
C LEU A 126 -12.95 15.58 -20.41
N ARG A 127 -11.64 15.79 -20.29
CA ARG A 127 -11.03 17.13 -20.43
C ARG A 127 -11.23 17.68 -21.83
N LYS A 128 -11.07 16.85 -22.87
CA LYS A 128 -11.31 17.24 -24.25
C LYS A 128 -12.78 17.61 -24.47
N GLN A 129 -13.70 16.78 -24.00
CA GLN A 129 -15.14 17.07 -24.08
C GLN A 129 -15.51 18.37 -23.35
N LEU A 130 -14.92 18.61 -22.17
CA LEU A 130 -15.15 19.84 -21.41
C LEU A 130 -14.69 21.07 -22.21
N ALA A 131 -13.48 21.03 -22.78
CA ALA A 131 -12.95 22.11 -23.60
C ALA A 131 -13.83 22.40 -24.83
N GLU A 132 -14.32 21.34 -25.51
CA GLU A 132 -15.25 21.48 -26.64
C GLU A 132 -16.57 22.12 -26.21
N LYS A 133 -17.12 21.74 -25.05
CA LYS A 133 -18.35 22.35 -24.50
C LYS A 133 -18.13 23.80 -24.11
N GLU A 134 -17.01 24.14 -23.48
CA GLU A 134 -16.67 25.52 -23.13
C GLU A 134 -16.56 26.40 -24.38
N GLN A 135 -15.90 25.91 -25.43
CA GLN A 135 -15.84 26.60 -26.72
C GLN A 135 -17.23 26.80 -27.33
N SER A 136 -18.09 25.78 -27.28
CA SER A 136 -19.46 25.87 -27.77
C SER A 136 -20.28 26.91 -26.99
N ILE A 137 -20.17 26.92 -25.66
CA ILE A 137 -20.83 27.92 -24.79
C ILE A 137 -20.36 29.33 -25.14
N GLN A 138 -19.05 29.54 -25.33
CA GLN A 138 -18.52 30.84 -25.73
C GLN A 138 -19.05 31.29 -27.10
N GLN A 139 -19.15 30.37 -28.06
CA GLN A 139 -19.69 30.68 -29.38
C GLN A 139 -21.18 31.05 -29.33
N ILE A 140 -21.98 30.29 -28.57
CA ILE A 140 -23.40 30.58 -28.34
C ILE A 140 -23.57 31.92 -27.62
N GLY A 141 -22.73 32.23 -26.63
CA GLY A 141 -22.73 33.52 -25.94
C GLY A 141 -22.51 34.69 -26.89
N LYS A 142 -21.50 34.60 -27.77
CA LYS A 142 -21.25 35.62 -28.81
C LYS A 142 -22.42 35.75 -29.79
N GLU A 143 -23.01 34.65 -30.22
CA GLU A 143 -24.17 34.68 -31.10
C GLU A 143 -25.38 35.35 -30.41
N GLN A 144 -25.59 35.05 -29.13
CA GLN A 144 -26.64 35.67 -28.33
C GLN A 144 -26.43 37.18 -28.18
N GLU A 145 -25.21 37.63 -27.89
CA GLU A 145 -24.86 39.06 -27.82
C GLU A 145 -25.15 39.77 -29.15
N ASN A 146 -24.72 39.17 -30.28
CA ASN A 146 -24.98 39.71 -31.61
C ASN A 146 -26.48 39.82 -31.91
N LYS A 147 -27.27 38.79 -31.59
CA LYS A 147 -28.73 38.80 -31.77
C LYS A 147 -29.40 39.84 -30.89
N THR A 148 -28.98 39.99 -29.64
CA THR A 148 -29.47 41.03 -28.74
C THR A 148 -29.20 42.43 -29.31
N ALA A 149 -27.99 42.67 -29.82
CA ALA A 149 -27.65 43.94 -30.46
C ALA A 149 -28.52 44.22 -31.71
N GLN A 150 -28.75 43.22 -32.55
CA GLN A 150 -29.65 43.34 -33.72
C GLN A 150 -31.10 43.62 -33.30
N ILE A 151 -31.61 42.94 -32.27
CA ILE A 151 -32.95 43.19 -31.74
C ILE A 151 -33.07 44.64 -31.24
N MET A 152 -32.06 45.14 -30.51
CA MET A 152 -32.04 46.53 -30.05
C MET A 152 -32.07 47.51 -31.22
N GLN A 153 -31.24 47.29 -32.25
CA GLN A 153 -31.21 48.13 -33.46
C GLN A 153 -32.57 48.14 -34.17
N LEU A 154 -33.14 46.96 -34.46
CA LEU A 154 -34.44 46.84 -35.10
C LEU A 154 -35.56 47.47 -34.27
N THR A 155 -35.48 47.38 -32.94
CA THR A 155 -36.44 48.03 -32.04
C THR A 155 -36.35 49.55 -32.16
N THR A 156 -35.15 50.12 -32.15
CA THR A 156 -34.94 51.56 -32.35
C THR A 156 -35.43 52.01 -33.73
N GLU A 157 -35.09 51.28 -34.80
CA GLU A 157 -35.57 51.57 -36.15
C GLU A 157 -37.10 51.55 -36.21
N ASN A 158 -37.75 50.54 -35.63
CA ASN A 158 -39.20 50.44 -35.57
C ASN A 158 -39.82 51.63 -34.83
N THR A 159 -39.30 52.00 -33.66
CA THR A 159 -39.79 53.18 -32.91
C THR A 159 -39.70 54.47 -33.73
N SER A 160 -38.62 54.65 -34.50
CA SER A 160 -38.44 55.81 -35.37
C SER A 160 -39.44 55.82 -36.54
N LEU A 161 -39.72 54.65 -37.13
CA LEU A 161 -40.69 54.51 -38.20
C LEU A 161 -42.11 54.76 -37.70
N VAL A 162 -42.46 54.24 -36.52
CA VAL A 162 -43.75 54.51 -35.86
C VAL A 162 -43.95 56.01 -35.62
N ALA A 163 -42.93 56.70 -35.10
CA ALA A 163 -42.98 58.15 -34.90
C ALA A 163 -43.19 58.91 -36.22
N ARG A 164 -42.45 58.54 -37.27
CA ARG A 164 -42.58 59.14 -38.61
C ARG A 164 -43.95 58.89 -39.25
N ILE A 165 -44.52 57.70 -39.06
CA ILE A 165 -45.88 57.38 -39.51
C ILE A 165 -46.90 58.25 -38.77
N SER A 166 -46.74 58.45 -37.46
CA SER A 166 -47.61 59.35 -36.67
C SER A 166 -47.55 60.78 -37.20
N GLU A 167 -46.34 61.33 -37.40
CA GLU A 167 -46.14 62.67 -37.94
C GLU A 167 -46.76 62.84 -39.34
N LYS A 168 -46.57 61.85 -40.22
CA LYS A 168 -47.16 61.88 -41.56
C LYS A 168 -48.68 61.79 -41.52
N ASN A 169 -49.25 61.02 -40.60
CA ASN A 169 -50.70 60.97 -40.41
C ASN A 169 -51.25 62.33 -39.96
N GLU A 170 -50.58 63.02 -39.04
CA GLU A 170 -50.95 64.38 -38.62
C GLU A 170 -50.89 65.38 -39.79
N GLN A 171 -49.81 65.34 -40.60
CA GLN A 171 -49.68 66.17 -41.80
C GLN A 171 -50.81 65.91 -42.80
N VAL A 172 -51.15 64.63 -43.05
CA VAL A 172 -52.27 64.26 -43.92
C VAL A 172 -53.61 64.78 -43.40
N GLN A 173 -53.84 64.76 -42.09
CA GLN A 173 -55.06 65.33 -41.50
C GLN A 173 -55.10 66.86 -41.64
N SER A 174 -53.98 67.56 -41.42
CA SER A 174 -53.90 69.02 -41.65
C SER A 174 -54.23 69.37 -43.09
N LEU A 175 -53.54 68.74 -44.05
CA LEU A 175 -53.77 68.98 -45.47
C LEU A 175 -55.22 68.66 -45.88
N LYS A 176 -55.82 67.62 -45.32
CA LYS A 176 -57.23 67.29 -45.56
C LYS A 176 -58.17 68.39 -45.06
N ASN A 177 -57.86 68.98 -43.91
CA ASN A 177 -58.62 70.11 -43.35
C ASN A 177 -58.44 71.37 -44.21
N GLU A 178 -57.21 71.71 -44.59
CA GLU A 178 -56.90 72.84 -45.48
C GLU A 178 -57.61 72.72 -46.84
N VAL A 179 -57.59 71.52 -47.45
CA VAL A 179 -58.33 71.25 -48.69
C VAL A 179 -59.83 71.43 -48.50
N LYS A 180 -60.38 71.00 -47.36
CA LYS A 180 -61.81 71.17 -47.03
C LYS A 180 -62.17 72.65 -46.87
N GLU A 181 -61.33 73.42 -46.20
CA GLU A 181 -61.49 74.86 -46.00
C GLU A 181 -61.42 75.63 -47.32
N SER A 182 -60.36 75.40 -48.12
CA SER A 182 -60.21 76.01 -49.44
C SER A 182 -61.41 75.71 -50.37
N ARG A 183 -61.94 74.48 -50.35
CA ARG A 183 -63.17 74.13 -51.08
C ARG A 183 -64.39 74.90 -50.59
N SER A 184 -64.51 75.11 -49.28
CA SER A 184 -65.60 75.90 -48.68
C SER A 184 -65.51 77.36 -49.13
N ASP A 185 -64.32 77.95 -49.07
CA ASP A 185 -64.09 79.34 -49.47
C ASP A 185 -64.27 79.55 -50.97
N TYR A 186 -63.82 78.61 -51.80
CA TYR A 186 -64.10 78.62 -53.24
C TYR A 186 -65.62 78.61 -53.51
N LYS A 187 -66.38 77.79 -52.79
CA LYS A 187 -67.84 77.75 -52.91
C LYS A 187 -68.49 79.08 -52.48
N LYS A 188 -68.01 79.71 -51.41
CA LYS A 188 -68.48 81.04 -50.98
C LYS A 188 -68.19 82.09 -52.05
N LEU A 189 -66.96 82.13 -52.58
CA LEU A 189 -66.56 83.07 -53.61
C LEU A 189 -67.38 82.87 -54.91
N GLN A 190 -67.60 81.62 -55.31
CA GLN A 190 -68.45 81.29 -56.45
C GLN A 190 -69.89 81.82 -56.24
N ASN A 191 -70.46 81.64 -55.06
CA ASN A 191 -71.78 82.19 -54.74
C ASN A 191 -71.80 83.73 -54.79
N GLN A 192 -70.79 84.39 -54.23
CA GLN A 192 -70.67 85.86 -54.28
C GLN A 192 -70.55 86.37 -55.72
N LEU A 193 -69.76 85.72 -56.58
CA LEU A 193 -69.65 86.08 -57.99
C LEU A 193 -70.98 85.92 -58.73
N ILE A 194 -71.75 84.86 -58.43
CA ILE A 194 -73.10 84.68 -58.97
C ILE A 194 -74.03 85.82 -58.51
N GLU A 195 -74.01 86.16 -57.22
CA GLU A 195 -74.80 87.28 -56.68
C GLU A 195 -74.44 88.61 -57.35
N PHE A 196 -73.15 88.95 -57.47
CA PHE A 196 -72.69 90.15 -58.18
C PHE A 196 -73.14 90.16 -59.65
N GLY A 197 -73.01 89.03 -60.35
CA GLY A 197 -73.50 88.92 -61.73
C GLY A 197 -75.01 89.11 -61.87
N LEU A 198 -75.79 88.64 -60.88
CA LEU A 198 -77.24 88.88 -60.82
C LEU A 198 -77.58 90.34 -60.47
N MET A 199 -76.77 91.03 -59.65
CA MET A 199 -76.95 92.45 -59.35
C MET A 199 -76.66 93.33 -60.56
N LEU A 200 -75.58 93.06 -61.30
CA LEU A 200 -75.25 93.80 -62.53
C LEU A 200 -76.37 93.68 -63.59
N LYS A 201 -76.96 92.49 -63.76
CA LYS A 201 -78.11 92.28 -64.65
C LYS A 201 -79.40 93.02 -64.23
N LYS A 202 -79.49 93.56 -63.01
CA LYS A 202 -80.65 94.34 -62.55
C LYS A 202 -80.45 95.85 -62.69
N GLN A 203 -79.26 96.31 -63.07
CA GLN A 203 -78.93 97.73 -63.25
C GLN A 203 -78.93 98.18 -64.73
N ASP A 204 -79.00 97.23 -65.66
CA ASP A 204 -79.29 97.45 -67.10
C ASP A 204 -80.79 97.20 -67.39
#